data_AF-A0A4R2B950-F1
#
_entry.id   AF-A0A4R2B950-F1
#
_cell.length_a   1.000
_cell.length_b   1.000
_cell.length_c   1.000
_cell.angle_alpha   90.00
_cell.angle_beta   90.00
_cell.angle_gamma   90.00
#
_symmetry.space_group_name_H-M   'P 1'
#
loop_
_entity.id
_entity.type
_entity.pdbx_description
1 polymer ?
#
loop_
_entity_poly.entity_id
_entity_poly.type
_entity_poly.pdbx_seq_one_letter_code
_entity_poly.pdbx_strand_id
1 'polypeptide(L)' 'MNLEDFYRFLRNGRVRAQGIVDTVPDPMLVLDQNLLIESASRAFFAKFNLGPDKTIGQHL' A
#
# COMPACT_ATOMS: atom_id res chain seq x y z
N MET A 1 -6.32 -24.13 -13.63
CA MET A 1 -5.84 -22.74 -13.57
C MET A 1 -4.32 -22.82 -13.49
N ASN A 2 -3.58 -22.19 -14.40
CA ASN A 2 -2.12 -22.25 -14.33
C ASN A 2 -1.62 -21.30 -13.21
N LEU A 3 -0.40 -21.52 -12.73
CA LEU A 3 0.18 -20.74 -11.64
C LEU A 3 0.37 -19.24 -12.01
N GLU A 4 0.64 -18.96 -13.28
CA GLU A 4 0.89 -17.62 -13.80
C GLU A 4 -0.38 -16.76 -13.89
N ASP A 5 -1.50 -17.38 -14.22
CA ASP A 5 -2.84 -16.78 -14.22
C ASP A 5 -3.25 -16.39 -12.80
N PHE A 6 -2.94 -17.23 -11.83
CA PHE A 6 -3.18 -16.94 -10.42
C PHE A 6 -2.35 -15.73 -9.94
N TYR A 7 -1.06 -15.69 -10.24
CA TYR A 7 -0.21 -14.54 -9.91
C TYR A 7 -0.66 -13.25 -10.59
N ARG A 8 -1.06 -13.32 -11.87
CA ARG A 8 -1.58 -12.18 -12.62
C ARG A 8 -2.89 -11.66 -12.01
N PHE A 9 -3.79 -12.55 -11.63
CA PHE A 9 -5.05 -12.17 -10.96
C PHE A 9 -4.78 -11.43 -9.63
N LEU A 10 -3.92 -11.99 -8.77
CA LEU A 10 -3.55 -11.37 -7.50
C LEU A 10 -2.88 -9.99 -7.68
N ARG A 11 -1.96 -9.88 -8.64
CA ARG A 11 -1.28 -8.61 -8.95
C ARG A 11 -2.26 -7.56 -9.45
N ASN A 12 -3.19 -7.92 -10.33
CA ASN A 12 -4.19 -6.99 -10.88
C ASN A 12 -5.12 -6.44 -9.79
N GLY A 13 -5.54 -7.28 -8.83
CA GLY A 13 -6.33 -6.85 -7.68
C GLY A 13 -5.59 -5.81 -6.84
N ARG A 14 -4.32 -6.08 -6.49
CA ARG A 14 -3.48 -5.15 -5.72
C ARG A 14 -3.25 -3.83 -6.44
N VAL A 15 -2.92 -3.85 -7.73
CA VAL A 15 -2.66 -2.62 -8.51
C VAL A 15 -3.90 -1.72 -8.57
N ARG A 16 -5.11 -2.30 -8.73
CA ARG A 16 -6.35 -1.52 -8.71
C ARG A 16 -6.66 -0.93 -7.35
N ALA A 17 -6.52 -1.70 -6.28
CA ALA A 17 -6.74 -1.21 -4.92
C ALA A 17 -5.78 -0.05 -4.59
N GLN A 18 -4.51 -0.18 -4.97
CA GLN A 18 -3.52 0.89 -4.80
C GLN A 18 -3.88 2.15 -5.61
N GLY A 19 -4.32 1.98 -6.87
CA GLY A 19 -4.75 3.10 -7.70
C GLY A 19 -5.92 3.88 -7.09
N ILE A 20 -6.89 3.20 -6.46
CA ILE A 20 -7.99 3.85 -5.74
C ILE A 20 -7.45 4.63 -4.54
N VAL A 21 -6.62 4.00 -3.71
CA VAL A 21 -5.98 4.61 -2.54
C VAL A 21 -5.18 5.87 -2.92
N ASP A 22 -4.46 5.83 -4.04
CA ASP A 22 -3.62 6.95 -4.51
C ASP A 22 -4.40 8.14 -5.10
N THR A 23 -5.69 7.96 -5.39
CA THR A 23 -6.60 9.06 -5.79
C THR A 23 -7.23 9.79 -4.61
N VAL A 24 -7.19 9.20 -3.40
CA VAL A 24 -7.67 9.86 -2.18
C VAL A 24 -6.65 10.95 -1.80
N PRO A 25 -7.09 12.21 -1.65
CA PRO A 25 -6.19 13.32 -1.30
C PRO A 25 -5.74 13.27 0.16
N ASP A 26 -6.45 12.54 1.01
CA ASP A 26 -6.11 12.37 2.41
C ASP A 26 -5.00 11.33 2.62
N PRO A 27 -4.02 11.62 3.50
CA PRO A 27 -2.98 10.67 3.91
C PRO A 27 -3.58 9.41 4.55
N MET A 28 -3.29 8.24 3.97
CA MET A 28 -3.69 6.94 4.52
C MET A 28 -2.51 5.98 4.71
N LEU A 29 -2.63 5.16 5.76
CA LEU A 29 -1.78 4.00 6.06
C LEU A 29 -2.65 2.74 6.11
N VAL A 30 -2.12 1.63 5.62
CA VAL A 30 -2.67 0.29 5.84
C VAL A 30 -1.78 -0.41 6.86
N LEU A 31 -2.39 -0.90 7.93
CA LEU A 31 -1.71 -1.61 9.01
C LEU A 31 -2.08 -3.08 8.99
N ASP A 32 -1.15 -3.93 9.40
CA ASP A 32 -1.47 -5.31 9.76
C ASP A 32 -2.10 -5.39 11.16
N GLN A 33 -2.42 -6.61 11.58
CA GLN A 33 -2.98 -6.89 12.92
C GLN A 33 -2.06 -6.52 14.09
N ASN A 34 -0.76 -6.35 13.84
CA ASN A 34 0.24 -5.97 14.83
C ASN A 34 0.56 -4.47 14.77
N LEU A 35 -0.25 -3.67 14.06
CA LEU A 35 -0.03 -2.24 13.84
C LEU A 35 1.26 -1.91 13.08
N LEU A 36 1.80 -2.87 12.33
CA LEU A 36 2.91 -2.62 11.42
C LEU A 36 2.36 -2.05 10.11
N ILE A 37 3.05 -1.05 9.57
CA ILE A 37 2.65 -0.40 8.32
C ILE A 37 2.93 -1.35 7.14
N GLU A 38 1.89 -1.87 6.49
CA GLU A 38 2.00 -2.68 5.27
C GLU A 38 2.13 -1.82 4.01
N SER A 39 1.39 -0.71 3.94
CA SER A 39 1.45 0.23 2.82
C SER A 39 1.04 1.64 3.23
N ALA A 40 1.43 2.61 2.41
CA ALA A 40 1.07 4.01 2.57
C ALA A 40 0.64 4.60 1.23
N SER A 41 -0.36 5.47 1.25
CA SER A 41 -0.80 6.23 0.09
C SER A 41 0.26 7.24 -0.37
N ARG A 42 0.24 7.64 -1.65
CA ARG A 42 1.07 8.75 -2.14
C ARG A 42 0.88 10.05 -1.34
N ALA A 43 -0.36 10.36 -0.92
CA ALA A 43 -0.66 11.56 -0.12
C ALA A 43 0.05 11.55 1.25
N PHE A 44 0.23 10.38 1.85
CA PHE A 44 1.00 10.23 3.09
C PHE A 44 2.45 10.63 2.91
N PHE A 45 3.15 10.07 1.92
CA PHE A 45 4.55 10.41 1.68
C PHE A 45 4.73 11.89 1.34
N ALA A 46 3.81 12.48 0.57
CA ALA A 46 3.84 13.91 0.26
C ALA A 46 3.64 14.80 1.49
N LYS A 47 2.73 14.44 2.42
CA LYS A 47 2.46 15.25 3.61
C LYS A 47 3.55 15.16 4.67
N PHE A 48 4.10 13.97 4.89
CA PHE A 48 5.09 13.73 5.95
C PHE A 48 6.55 13.79 5.47
N ASN A 49 6.77 13.90 4.16
CA ASN A 49 8.10 13.93 3.52
C ASN A 49 8.97 12.72 3.93
N LEU A 50 8.35 11.54 3.94
CA LEU A 50 8.98 10.27 4.30
C LEU A 50 9.15 9.39 3.06
N GLY A 51 10.14 8.49 3.11
CA GLY A 51 10.33 7.42 2.13
C GLY A 51 9.76 6.08 2.62
N PRO A 52 9.46 5.15 1.70
CA PRO A 52 8.93 3.83 2.05
C PRO A 52 9.88 3.03 2.95
N ASP A 53 11.20 3.15 2.75
CA ASP A 53 12.27 2.55 3.54
C ASP A 53 12.32 3.01 5.01
N LYS A 54 11.68 4.14 5.34
CA LYS A 54 11.52 4.62 6.72
C LYS A 54 10.13 4.41 7.28
N THR A 55 9.21 3.87 6.49
CA THR A 55 7.77 3.81 6.82
C THR A 55 7.26 2.38 6.87
N ILE A 56 7.52 1.59 5.82
CA ILE A 56 6.98 0.24 5.69
C ILE A 56 7.64 -0.69 6.70
N GLY A 57 6.84 -1.50 7.38
CA GLY A 57 7.27 -2.41 8.43
C GLY A 57 7.59 -1.73 9.78
N GLN A 58 7.37 -0.42 9.90
CA GLN A 58 7.44 0.27 11.18
C GLN A 58 6.13 0.12 11.96
N HIS A 59 6.22 0.12 13.28
CA HIS A 59 5.05 0.18 14.16
C HIS A 59 4.54 1.62 14.25
N LEU A 60 3.22 1.79 14.25
CA LEU A 60 2.57 3.09 14.42
C LEU A 60 2.68 3.62 15.87
#